data_AF-A0AAU3TFG4-F1
#
_entry.id   AF-A0AAU3TFG4-F1
#
_cell.length_a   1.000
_cell.length_b   1.000
_cell.length_c   1.000
_cell.angle_alpha   90.00
_cell.angle_beta   90.00
_cell.angle_gamma   90.00
#
_symmetry.space_group_name_H-M   'P 1'
#
loop_
_entity.id
_entity.type
_entity.pdbx_description
1 polymer ?
#
loop_
_entity_poly.entity_id
_entity_poly.type
_entity_poly.pdbx_seq_one_letter_code
_entity_poly.pdbx_strand_id
1 'polypeptide(L)'
;MTERNHTPAQRSHRHHWRRDVVELAALFCAVAVADGIANLVAHGPEGPILLVASAVALLVTAAFHTWWARRHSHAPPLRTAPSDPTPRGAAPAAEPTTQNASETATAATTSLWRMRTTVRDEPGSLAAICTALAHHDVDILTLQTHPLPEGGTVDEFLLRSPQRLPSADLTRAVAGAGGHSTWVERADAHDLVDTPTRVLGLATRTALDAAELPLALRQLLGRCTIHSIPATTLSGRPNAGADAPVEGVLEATVMRLRDPSGGAITVERPYLPFTPTEFARARALVELDARLGPRVPRSQDVLTLPEGKEITVRRADGSDLAAARAMHDRCSERTLGLRYHGPVADADRYLAHLLSPRFGRTLAATTASGRLVALGHLLWDGDETEVALLIEDDWQRRGIGTELLGRLIAMAVEAGCDSVYAVTQASNTGMVAAMRGLGLPLDYQIEEGTLVITARLDATPVVSRVPYELPRAEQPYGQRNHGR
;
A
#
# COMPACT_ATOMS: atom_id res chain seq x y z
N MET A 1 55.62 54.17 -14.41
CA MET A 1 54.94 54.65 -15.63
C MET A 1 54.33 53.44 -16.31
N THR A 2 53.11 53.59 -16.83
CA THR A 2 52.19 52.60 -17.44
C THR A 2 51.46 51.61 -16.54
N GLU A 3 50.26 52.04 -16.15
CA GLU A 3 49.08 51.24 -15.78
C GLU A 3 48.66 50.32 -16.93
N ARG A 4 48.11 49.13 -16.60
CA ARG A 4 47.13 48.42 -17.45
C ARG A 4 45.88 48.16 -16.62
N ASN A 5 44.82 48.88 -16.95
CA ASN A 5 43.48 48.70 -16.44
C ASN A 5 42.81 47.47 -17.10
N HIS A 6 42.10 46.68 -16.29
CA HIS A 6 41.04 45.78 -16.76
C HIS A 6 39.74 46.18 -16.06
N THR A 7 38.78 46.62 -16.87
CA THR A 7 37.41 46.98 -16.52
C THR A 7 36.55 45.72 -16.37
N PRO A 8 35.74 45.56 -15.32
CA PRO A 8 34.62 44.62 -15.34
C PRO A 8 33.36 45.29 -15.90
N ALA A 9 32.72 44.58 -16.84
CA ALA A 9 31.51 44.99 -17.53
C ALA A 9 30.30 45.01 -16.58
N GLN A 10 29.63 46.16 -16.54
CA GLN A 10 28.34 46.38 -15.91
C GLN A 10 27.24 46.04 -16.92
N ARG A 11 26.45 44.97 -16.71
CA ARG A 11 25.12 44.77 -17.34
C ARG A 11 24.42 43.49 -16.82
N SER A 12 23.35 43.64 -16.03
CA SER A 12 22.08 42.85 -16.14
C SER A 12 21.03 43.11 -15.03
N HIS A 13 21.20 44.07 -14.12
CA HIS A 13 20.26 44.26 -12.99
C HIS A 13 18.87 44.86 -13.33
N ARG A 14 18.57 45.16 -14.60
CA ARG A 14 17.30 45.84 -15.00
C ARG A 14 16.16 44.89 -15.40
N HIS A 15 16.39 43.58 -15.54
CA HIS A 15 15.38 42.65 -16.07
C HIS A 15 14.51 41.97 -15.01
N HIS A 16 14.95 41.87 -13.74
CA HIS A 16 14.20 41.19 -12.68
C HIS A 16 13.04 42.03 -12.11
N TRP A 17 13.26 43.32 -11.89
CA TRP A 17 12.26 44.19 -11.23
C TRP A 17 10.94 44.33 -12.02
N ARG A 18 10.98 44.25 -13.35
CA ARG A 18 9.77 44.31 -14.18
C ARG A 18 8.92 43.04 -14.11
N ARG A 19 9.51 41.89 -13.78
CA ARG A 19 8.79 40.61 -13.70
C ARG A 19 8.04 40.51 -12.37
N ASP A 20 8.69 40.92 -11.28
CA ASP A 20 8.09 40.93 -9.94
C ASP A 20 6.89 41.90 -9.86
N VAL A 21 6.96 43.05 -10.55
CA VAL A 21 5.84 44.01 -10.62
C VAL A 21 4.66 43.46 -11.43
N VAL A 22 4.92 42.66 -12.47
CA VAL A 22 3.85 42.03 -13.28
C VAL A 22 3.18 40.90 -12.51
N GLU A 23 3.92 40.11 -11.74
CA GLU A 23 3.37 39.05 -10.89
C GLU A 23 2.51 39.63 -9.75
N LEU A 24 2.97 40.71 -9.11
CA LEU A 24 2.18 41.42 -8.11
C LEU A 24 0.91 42.05 -8.70
N ALA A 25 1.00 42.65 -9.89
CA ALA A 25 -0.17 43.21 -10.57
C ALA A 25 -1.18 42.13 -10.98
N ALA A 26 -0.72 40.95 -11.40
CA ALA A 26 -1.58 39.81 -11.72
C ALA A 26 -2.29 39.26 -10.47
N LEU A 27 -1.57 39.17 -9.34
CA LEU A 27 -2.15 38.74 -8.06
C LEU A 27 -3.24 39.70 -7.59
N PHE A 28 -2.97 41.02 -7.63
CA PHE A 28 -3.97 42.02 -7.26
C PHE A 28 -5.19 42.05 -8.20
N CYS A 29 -4.99 41.86 -9.51
CA CYS A 29 -6.11 41.72 -10.45
C CYS A 29 -6.95 40.48 -10.15
N ALA A 30 -6.34 39.34 -9.86
CA ALA A 30 -7.06 38.11 -9.54
C ALA A 30 -7.92 38.26 -8.27
N VAL A 31 -7.37 38.90 -7.23
CA VAL A 31 -8.10 39.18 -5.99
C VAL A 31 -9.25 40.16 -6.24
N ALA A 32 -9.04 41.23 -7.01
CA ALA A 32 -10.09 42.19 -7.34
C ALA A 32 -11.22 41.58 -8.19
N VAL A 33 -10.89 40.69 -9.13
CA VAL A 33 -11.88 39.96 -9.93
C VAL A 33 -12.67 38.98 -9.06
N ALA A 34 -12.00 38.25 -8.17
CA ALA A 34 -12.66 37.32 -7.25
C ALA A 34 -13.60 38.06 -6.28
N ASP A 35 -13.15 39.18 -5.70
CA ASP A 35 -13.97 40.01 -4.81
C ASP A 35 -15.13 40.67 -5.57
N GLY A 36 -14.91 41.10 -6.82
CA GLY A 36 -15.95 41.62 -7.70
C GLY A 36 -17.04 40.58 -8.00
N ILE A 37 -16.65 39.34 -8.31
CA ILE A 37 -17.59 38.23 -8.54
C ILE A 37 -18.34 37.88 -7.25
N ALA A 38 -17.64 37.82 -6.11
CA ALA A 38 -18.27 37.55 -4.81
C ALA A 38 -19.30 38.62 -4.44
N ASN A 39 -18.98 39.90 -4.67
CA ASN A 39 -19.92 41.01 -4.42
C ASN A 39 -21.08 41.03 -5.42
N LEU A 40 -20.86 40.67 -6.69
CA LEU A 40 -21.93 40.57 -7.69
C LEU A 40 -22.92 39.45 -7.33
N VAL A 41 -22.44 38.34 -6.77
CA VAL A 41 -23.26 37.19 -6.34
C VAL A 41 -23.95 37.46 -5.00
N ALA A 42 -23.28 38.15 -4.06
CA ALA A 42 -23.82 38.41 -2.72
C ALA A 42 -24.77 39.63 -2.66
N HIS A 43 -24.55 40.65 -3.49
CA HIS A 43 -25.28 41.93 -3.42
C HIS A 43 -25.96 42.37 -4.73
N GLY A 44 -25.77 41.62 -5.83
CA GLY A 44 -26.45 41.89 -7.10
C GLY A 44 -27.91 41.40 -7.08
N PRO A 45 -28.86 42.13 -7.68
CA PRO A 45 -30.28 41.78 -7.69
C PRO A 45 -30.58 40.43 -8.38
N GLU A 46 -29.62 39.88 -9.14
CA GLU A 46 -29.74 38.59 -9.84
C GLU A 46 -28.76 37.51 -9.35
N GLY A 47 -27.99 37.76 -8.27
CA GLY A 47 -27.01 36.82 -7.72
C GLY A 47 -27.57 35.42 -7.39
N PRO A 48 -28.75 35.31 -6.75
CA PRO A 48 -29.41 34.02 -6.51
C PRO A 48 -29.81 33.31 -7.80
N ILE A 49 -30.21 34.06 -8.84
CA ILE A 49 -30.65 33.50 -10.13
C ILE A 49 -29.45 32.91 -10.88
N LEU A 50 -28.30 33.60 -10.88
CA LEU A 50 -27.04 33.12 -11.46
C LEU A 50 -26.53 31.85 -10.78
N LEU A 51 -26.63 31.75 -9.44
CA LEU A 51 -26.27 30.54 -8.69
C LEU A 51 -27.19 29.36 -9.04
N VAL A 52 -28.50 29.59 -9.09
CA VAL A 52 -29.47 28.54 -9.46
C VAL A 52 -29.27 28.11 -10.92
N ALA A 53 -29.08 29.04 -11.85
CA ALA A 53 -28.83 28.73 -13.25
C ALA A 53 -27.53 27.92 -13.44
N SER A 54 -26.47 28.27 -12.70
CA SER A 54 -25.18 27.55 -12.73
C SER A 54 -25.30 26.14 -12.15
N ALA A 55 -26.04 25.98 -11.05
CA ALA A 55 -26.31 24.68 -10.45
C ALA A 55 -27.14 23.78 -11.39
N VAL A 56 -28.14 24.34 -12.06
CA VAL A 56 -28.94 23.63 -13.07
C VAL A 56 -28.07 23.22 -14.26
N ALA A 57 -27.22 24.11 -14.78
CA ALA A 57 -26.30 23.79 -15.87
C ALA A 57 -25.33 22.66 -15.51
N LEU A 58 -24.79 22.65 -14.29
CA LEU A 58 -23.93 21.57 -13.79
C LEU A 58 -24.68 20.24 -13.68
N LEU A 59 -25.92 20.25 -13.16
CA LEU A 59 -26.75 19.05 -13.07
C LEU A 59 -27.12 18.48 -14.44
N VAL A 60 -27.46 19.34 -15.41
CA VAL A 60 -27.74 18.92 -16.79
C VAL A 60 -26.49 18.33 -17.44
N THR A 61 -25.32 18.94 -17.24
CA THR A 61 -24.05 18.44 -17.79
C THR A 61 -23.68 17.09 -17.17
N ALA A 62 -23.82 16.94 -15.85
CA ALA A 62 -23.57 15.68 -15.15
C ALA A 62 -24.55 14.57 -15.55
N ALA A 63 -25.84 14.89 -15.73
CA ALA A 63 -26.85 13.96 -16.21
C ALA A 63 -26.58 13.53 -17.66
N PHE A 64 -26.15 14.46 -18.52
CA PHE A 64 -25.75 14.15 -19.89
C PHE A 64 -24.50 13.26 -19.93
N HIS A 65 -23.49 13.54 -19.11
CA HIS A 65 -22.25 12.76 -19.04
C HIS A 65 -22.49 11.34 -18.50
N THR A 66 -23.37 11.18 -17.51
CA THR A 66 -23.76 9.87 -16.97
C THR A 66 -24.66 9.09 -17.94
N TRP A 67 -25.55 9.76 -18.66
CA TRP A 67 -26.34 9.14 -19.72
C TRP A 67 -25.48 8.70 -20.92
N TRP A 68 -24.51 9.52 -21.32
CA TRP A 68 -23.57 9.22 -22.40
C TRP A 68 -22.64 8.06 -22.03
N ALA A 69 -22.11 8.03 -20.80
CA ALA A 69 -21.32 6.91 -20.29
C ALA A 69 -22.13 5.59 -20.25
N ARG A 70 -23.43 5.66 -19.95
CA ARG A 70 -24.34 4.50 -19.98
C ARG A 70 -24.72 4.07 -21.40
N ARG A 71 -24.78 5.00 -22.37
CA ARG A 71 -25.08 4.70 -23.79
C ARG A 71 -23.86 4.27 -24.62
N HIS A 72 -22.64 4.55 -24.17
CA HIS A 72 -21.39 4.18 -24.85
C HIS A 72 -20.50 3.25 -24.02
N SER A 73 -21.12 2.42 -23.17
CA SER A 73 -20.47 1.19 -22.72
C SER A 73 -20.32 0.27 -23.93
N HIS A 74 -19.09 0.19 -24.46
CA HIS A 74 -18.71 -0.61 -25.60
C HIS A 74 -19.06 -2.09 -25.38
N ALA A 75 -20.10 -2.56 -26.06
CA ALA A 75 -20.31 -3.97 -26.30
C ALA A 75 -19.14 -4.50 -27.17
N PRO A 76 -18.63 -5.72 -26.93
CA PRO A 76 -17.58 -6.29 -27.77
C PRO A 76 -18.10 -6.49 -29.21
N PRO A 77 -17.26 -6.40 -30.25
CA PRO A 77 -17.74 -6.54 -31.61
C PRO A 77 -18.34 -7.93 -31.81
N LEU A 78 -19.56 -7.96 -32.34
CA LEU A 78 -20.25 -9.16 -32.80
C LEU A 78 -19.37 -9.87 -33.84
N ARG A 79 -19.05 -11.13 -33.56
CA ARG A 79 -18.53 -12.09 -34.54
C ARG A 79 -19.45 -12.09 -35.75
N THR A 80 -18.93 -11.72 -36.92
CA THR A 80 -19.55 -11.96 -38.21
C THR A 80 -19.74 -13.46 -38.40
N ALA A 81 -21.00 -13.91 -38.36
CA ALA A 81 -21.41 -15.23 -38.83
C ALA A 81 -21.51 -15.23 -40.37
N PRO A 82 -21.36 -16.38 -41.04
CA PRO A 82 -21.26 -16.48 -42.50
C PRO A 82 -22.63 -16.24 -43.17
N SER A 83 -22.59 -15.69 -44.38
CA SER A 83 -23.73 -15.46 -45.26
C SER A 83 -24.39 -16.78 -45.71
N ASP A 84 -25.71 -16.89 -45.50
CA ASP A 84 -26.57 -17.88 -46.17
C ASP A 84 -26.80 -17.48 -47.66
N PRO A 85 -26.77 -18.43 -48.62
CA PRO A 85 -27.19 -18.17 -50.00
C PRO A 85 -28.68 -18.55 -50.20
N THR A 86 -29.40 -17.77 -51.00
CA THR A 86 -30.77 -18.08 -51.46
C THR A 86 -30.76 -18.69 -52.88
N PRO A 87 -31.85 -19.36 -53.32
CA PRO A 87 -31.78 -20.60 -54.09
C PRO A 87 -32.04 -20.44 -55.61
N ARG A 88 -31.46 -21.35 -56.42
CA ARG A 88 -32.08 -21.98 -57.61
C ARG A 88 -31.12 -22.92 -58.36
N GLY A 89 -31.58 -24.15 -58.65
CA GLY A 89 -31.29 -24.86 -59.91
C GLY A 89 -30.36 -26.11 -59.90
N ALA A 90 -30.98 -27.30 -59.82
CA ALA A 90 -30.65 -28.57 -60.51
C ALA A 90 -29.29 -29.32 -60.32
N ALA A 91 -29.34 -30.41 -59.53
CA ALA A 91 -28.81 -31.81 -59.69
C ALA A 91 -27.47 -32.16 -60.42
N PRO A 92 -26.86 -33.36 -60.16
CA PRO A 92 -26.63 -34.05 -58.88
C PRO A 92 -25.18 -34.62 -58.68
N ALA A 93 -24.91 -35.02 -57.44
CA ALA A 93 -24.02 -36.12 -56.97
C ALA A 93 -22.48 -36.00 -57.08
N ALA A 94 -21.82 -35.89 -55.92
CA ALA A 94 -20.71 -36.76 -55.47
C ALA A 94 -20.35 -36.44 -54.00
N GLU A 95 -20.24 -37.48 -53.17
CA GLU A 95 -19.95 -37.45 -51.74
C GLU A 95 -18.53 -36.93 -51.42
N PRO A 96 -18.31 -36.33 -50.23
CA PRO A 96 -16.99 -36.35 -49.61
C PRO A 96 -17.00 -37.10 -48.28
N THR A 97 -16.10 -38.08 -48.23
CA THR A 97 -15.54 -38.75 -47.07
C THR A 97 -15.09 -37.78 -45.96
N THR A 98 -15.52 -38.12 -44.75
CA THR A 98 -14.99 -37.70 -43.44
C THR A 98 -13.45 -37.74 -43.37
N GLN A 99 -12.83 -36.63 -42.99
CA GLN A 99 -11.58 -36.63 -42.21
C GLN A 99 -11.46 -35.35 -41.37
N ASN A 100 -11.15 -35.58 -40.08
CA ASN A 100 -11.07 -34.63 -38.99
C ASN A 100 -10.04 -33.52 -39.21
N ALA A 101 -10.43 -32.28 -38.96
CA ALA A 101 -9.54 -31.23 -38.48
C ALA A 101 -10.22 -30.52 -37.31
N SER A 102 -10.01 -31.07 -36.11
CA SER A 102 -10.38 -30.43 -34.85
C SER A 102 -9.41 -29.29 -34.57
N GLU A 103 -9.64 -28.11 -35.11
CA GLU A 103 -8.97 -26.88 -34.65
C GLU A 103 -9.58 -26.48 -33.29
N THR A 104 -8.98 -27.01 -32.24
CA THR A 104 -9.19 -26.50 -30.88
C THR A 104 -8.25 -25.31 -30.72
N ALA A 105 -8.80 -24.10 -30.77
CA ALA A 105 -8.06 -22.89 -30.42
C ALA A 105 -7.62 -22.97 -28.96
N THR A 106 -6.37 -23.35 -28.74
CA THR A 106 -5.72 -23.33 -27.42
C THR A 106 -5.71 -21.88 -26.93
N ALA A 107 -6.47 -21.56 -25.88
CA ALA A 107 -6.33 -20.27 -25.20
C ALA A 107 -4.87 -20.14 -24.74
N ALA A 108 -4.10 -19.27 -25.40
CA ALA A 108 -2.69 -19.08 -25.11
C ALA A 108 -2.56 -18.63 -23.66
N THR A 109 -1.89 -19.45 -22.84
CA THR A 109 -1.66 -19.13 -21.44
C THR A 109 -0.73 -17.92 -21.34
N THR A 110 -1.14 -16.89 -20.59
CA THR A 110 -0.38 -15.65 -20.43
C THR A 110 0.15 -15.48 -19.02
N SER A 111 1.13 -14.60 -18.87
CA SER A 111 1.88 -14.38 -17.66
C SER A 111 2.06 -12.87 -17.43
N LEU A 112 1.80 -12.39 -16.21
CA LEU A 112 1.99 -10.98 -15.84
C LEU A 112 3.43 -10.72 -15.39
N TRP A 113 4.02 -9.62 -15.84
CA TRP A 113 5.39 -9.22 -15.51
C TRP A 113 5.46 -7.73 -15.19
N ARG A 114 6.25 -7.38 -14.18
CA ARG A 114 6.71 -6.00 -13.99
C ARG A 114 8.09 -5.90 -14.61
N MET A 115 8.29 -4.87 -15.42
CA MET A 115 9.59 -4.59 -16.03
C MET A 115 9.94 -3.13 -15.79
N ARG A 116 11.21 -2.88 -15.50
CA ARG A 116 11.77 -1.54 -15.43
C ARG A 116 12.98 -1.47 -16.33
N THR A 117 13.11 -0.44 -17.16
CA THR A 117 14.29 -0.23 -17.99
C THR A 117 14.61 1.24 -18.09
N THR A 118 15.90 1.57 -18.12
CA THR A 118 16.35 2.92 -18.41
C THR A 118 16.50 3.09 -19.92
N VAL A 119 16.04 4.23 -20.43
CA VAL A 119 16.22 4.65 -21.82
C VAL A 119 16.70 6.10 -21.87
N ARG A 120 17.17 6.53 -23.04
CA ARG A 120 17.55 7.94 -23.26
C ARG A 120 16.30 8.81 -23.33
N ASP A 121 16.36 10.00 -22.74
CA ASP A 121 15.28 11.00 -22.79
C ASP A 121 15.29 11.73 -24.15
N GLU A 122 14.96 10.99 -25.21
CA GLU A 122 14.94 11.48 -26.59
C GLU A 122 13.70 10.93 -27.32
N PRO A 123 13.12 11.70 -28.26
CA PRO A 123 11.99 11.23 -29.05
C PRO A 123 12.29 9.90 -29.76
N GLY A 124 11.41 8.90 -29.59
CA GLY A 124 11.53 7.60 -30.23
C GLY A 124 12.16 6.50 -29.37
N SER A 125 12.85 6.82 -28.27
CA SER A 125 13.43 5.80 -27.36
C SER A 125 12.37 4.83 -26.83
N LEU A 126 11.30 5.36 -26.23
CA LEU A 126 10.17 4.56 -25.74
C LEU A 126 9.45 3.82 -26.88
N ALA A 127 9.34 4.44 -28.06
CA ALA A 127 8.71 3.81 -29.22
C ALA A 127 9.48 2.58 -29.70
N ALA A 128 10.82 2.61 -29.66
CA ALA A 128 11.66 1.46 -29.96
C ALA A 128 11.42 0.31 -28.98
N ILE A 129 11.30 0.60 -27.67
CA ILE A 129 10.95 -0.39 -26.65
C ILE A 129 9.58 -1.01 -26.94
N CYS A 130 8.54 -0.18 -27.12
CA CYS A 130 7.19 -0.66 -27.40
C CYS A 130 7.14 -1.52 -28.68
N THR A 131 7.90 -1.17 -29.72
CA THR A 131 7.99 -1.94 -30.96
C THR A 131 8.64 -3.30 -30.73
N ALA A 132 9.73 -3.36 -29.93
CA ALA A 132 10.38 -4.61 -29.59
C ALA A 132 9.46 -5.54 -28.76
N LEU A 133 8.70 -4.98 -27.80
CA LEU A 133 7.70 -5.73 -27.05
C LEU A 133 6.59 -6.28 -27.96
N ALA A 134 6.11 -5.48 -28.90
CA ALA A 134 5.08 -5.88 -29.85
C ALA A 134 5.52 -7.03 -30.76
N HIS A 135 6.79 -7.08 -31.19
CA HIS A 135 7.32 -8.20 -31.98
C HIS A 135 7.29 -9.56 -31.24
N HIS A 136 7.16 -9.54 -29.92
CA HIS A 136 7.06 -10.73 -29.08
C HIS A 136 5.64 -11.00 -28.55
N ASP A 137 4.63 -10.36 -29.13
CA ASP A 137 3.22 -10.44 -28.70
C ASP A 137 3.03 -10.06 -27.22
N VAL A 138 3.86 -9.14 -26.71
CA VAL A 138 3.77 -8.64 -25.33
C VAL A 138 2.85 -7.43 -25.29
N ASP A 139 1.80 -7.53 -24.48
CA ASP A 139 0.81 -6.49 -24.26
C ASP A 139 1.23 -5.59 -23.07
N ILE A 140 1.14 -4.27 -23.23
CA ILE A 140 1.50 -3.28 -22.21
C ILE A 140 0.22 -2.84 -21.51
N LEU A 141 0.06 -3.23 -20.25
CA LEU A 141 -1.12 -2.94 -19.44
C LEU A 141 -1.04 -1.56 -18.80
N THR A 142 0.15 -1.20 -18.29
CA THR A 142 0.44 0.13 -17.74
C THR A 142 1.86 0.53 -18.06
N LEU A 143 2.09 1.85 -18.15
CA LEU A 143 3.40 2.46 -18.35
C LEU A 143 3.52 3.69 -17.45
N GLN A 144 4.63 3.79 -16.73
CA GLN A 144 5.04 4.98 -16.00
C GLN A 144 6.46 5.37 -16.38
N THR A 145 6.67 6.64 -16.65
CA THR A 145 7.98 7.18 -16.99
C THR A 145 8.48 8.06 -15.84
N HIS A 146 9.71 7.81 -15.40
CA HIS A 146 10.37 8.53 -14.33
C HIS A 146 11.62 9.24 -14.88
N PRO A 147 11.61 10.57 -15.03
CA PRO A 147 12.78 11.31 -15.47
C PRO A 147 13.96 11.17 -14.50
N LEU A 148 15.16 11.01 -15.04
CA LEU A 148 16.42 11.01 -14.30
C LEU A 148 17.17 12.34 -14.52
N PRO A 149 17.90 12.85 -13.51
CA PRO A 149 18.66 14.10 -13.63
C PRO A 149 19.75 14.09 -14.72
N GLU A 150 20.25 12.91 -15.07
CA GLU A 150 21.40 12.72 -15.97
C GLU A 150 21.01 12.57 -17.46
N GLY A 151 19.78 12.94 -17.85
CA GLY A 151 19.34 12.94 -19.25
C GLY A 151 18.79 11.59 -19.75
N GLY A 152 18.24 10.77 -18.86
CA GLY A 152 17.56 9.52 -19.18
C GLY A 152 16.20 9.42 -18.50
N THR A 153 15.43 8.39 -18.85
CA THR A 153 14.17 8.07 -18.20
C THR A 153 14.15 6.61 -17.77
N VAL A 154 13.56 6.34 -16.61
CA VAL A 154 13.23 4.98 -16.17
C VAL A 154 11.78 4.73 -16.52
N ASP A 155 11.56 3.81 -17.46
CA ASP A 155 10.22 3.36 -17.82
C ASP A 155 9.87 2.08 -17.05
N GLU A 156 8.78 2.15 -16.28
CA GLU A 156 8.19 1.02 -15.57
C GLU A 156 6.94 0.56 -16.30
N PHE A 157 6.92 -0.73 -16.65
CA PHE A 157 5.86 -1.38 -17.40
C PHE A 157 5.23 -2.49 -16.57
N LEU A 158 3.90 -2.61 -16.67
CA LEU A 158 3.20 -3.85 -16.38
C LEU A 158 2.84 -4.52 -17.70
N LEU A 159 3.30 -5.75 -17.87
CA LEU A 159 3.25 -6.48 -19.13
C LEU A 159 2.43 -7.76 -18.99
N ARG A 160 1.68 -8.09 -20.03
CA ARG A 160 1.12 -9.43 -20.24
C ARG A 160 1.90 -10.08 -21.38
N SER A 161 2.66 -11.12 -21.04
CA SER A 161 3.51 -11.84 -21.97
C SER A 161 2.99 -13.28 -22.19
N PRO A 162 3.11 -13.87 -23.40
CA PRO A 162 2.84 -15.28 -23.61
C PRO A 162 3.69 -16.17 -22.70
N GLN A 163 3.14 -17.22 -22.09
CA GLN A 163 3.88 -18.09 -21.15
C GLN A 163 5.13 -18.75 -21.77
N ARG A 164 5.16 -18.90 -23.10
CA ARG A 164 6.27 -19.50 -23.83
C ARG A 164 7.49 -18.57 -23.96
N LEU A 165 7.35 -17.27 -23.65
CA LEU A 165 8.45 -16.31 -23.76
C LEU A 165 9.25 -16.26 -22.44
N PRO A 166 10.52 -16.69 -22.43
CA PRO A 166 11.39 -16.55 -21.26
C PRO A 166 11.69 -15.09 -20.95
N SER A 167 11.86 -14.75 -19.66
CA SER A 167 12.23 -13.39 -19.23
C SER A 167 13.57 -12.92 -19.84
N ALA A 168 14.52 -13.84 -20.05
CA ALA A 168 15.79 -13.51 -20.68
C ALA A 168 15.64 -13.00 -22.12
N ASP A 169 14.64 -13.48 -22.86
CA ASP A 169 14.40 -13.04 -24.23
C ASP A 169 13.73 -11.66 -24.24
N LEU A 170 12.84 -11.40 -23.28
CA LEU A 170 12.27 -10.06 -23.04
C LEU A 170 13.36 -9.03 -22.75
N THR A 171 14.27 -9.34 -21.81
CA THR A 171 15.41 -8.47 -21.48
C THR A 171 16.30 -8.23 -22.69
N ARG A 172 16.56 -9.27 -23.51
CA ARG A 172 17.38 -9.14 -24.72
C ARG A 172 16.72 -8.27 -25.79
N ALA A 173 15.40 -8.40 -25.99
CA ALA A 173 14.65 -7.58 -26.92
C ALA A 173 14.67 -6.10 -26.53
N VAL A 174 14.45 -5.81 -25.24
CA VAL A 174 14.50 -4.46 -24.69
C VAL A 174 15.91 -3.87 -24.78
N ALA A 175 16.95 -4.66 -24.48
CA ALA A 175 18.33 -4.23 -24.63
C ALA A 175 18.68 -3.89 -26.09
N GLY A 176 18.25 -4.72 -27.04
CA GLY A 176 18.42 -4.47 -28.48
C GLY A 176 17.70 -3.22 -28.98
N ALA A 177 16.64 -2.80 -28.28
CA ALA A 177 15.88 -1.59 -28.57
C ALA A 177 16.42 -0.33 -27.87
N GLY A 178 17.56 -0.42 -27.18
CA GLY A 178 18.23 0.71 -26.52
C GLY A 178 17.92 0.84 -25.03
N GLY A 179 17.17 -0.10 -24.45
CA GLY A 179 17.01 -0.20 -23.00
C GLY A 179 18.29 -0.68 -22.31
N HIS A 180 18.54 -0.21 -21.11
CA HIS A 180 19.62 -0.72 -20.27
C HIS A 180 19.19 -0.73 -18.80
N SER A 181 20.01 -1.35 -17.95
CA SER A 181 19.68 -1.55 -16.53
C SER A 181 18.30 -2.20 -16.34
N THR A 182 17.95 -3.11 -17.25
CA THR A 182 16.62 -3.72 -17.31
C THR A 182 16.44 -4.74 -16.20
N TRP A 183 15.35 -4.58 -15.44
CA TRP A 183 14.93 -5.48 -14.39
C TRP A 183 13.54 -6.01 -14.69
N VAL A 184 13.32 -7.31 -14.44
CA VAL A 184 12.08 -8.01 -14.76
C VAL A 184 11.71 -8.93 -13.60
N GLU A 185 10.49 -8.85 -13.12
CA GLU A 185 9.92 -9.76 -12.11
C GLU A 185 8.50 -10.20 -12.47
N ARG A 186 8.05 -11.29 -11.83
CA ARG A 186 6.65 -11.72 -11.92
C ARG A 186 5.75 -10.69 -11.23
N ALA A 187 4.66 -10.32 -11.89
CA ALA A 187 3.63 -9.46 -11.32
C ALA A 187 2.39 -10.29 -10.94
N ASP A 188 1.58 -9.74 -10.04
CA ASP A 188 0.32 -10.32 -9.60
C ASP A 188 -0.90 -9.45 -9.97
N ALA A 189 -2.11 -9.91 -9.63
CA ALA A 189 -3.34 -9.22 -9.99
C ALA A 189 -3.51 -7.84 -9.32
N HIS A 190 -2.91 -7.59 -8.16
CA HIS A 190 -2.96 -6.29 -7.46
C HIS A 190 -2.13 -5.23 -8.18
N ASP A 191 -1.13 -5.64 -8.96
CA ASP A 191 -0.33 -4.72 -9.77
C ASP A 191 -1.14 -4.08 -10.91
N LEU A 192 -2.29 -4.64 -11.26
CA LEU A 192 -3.22 -4.08 -12.25
C LEU A 192 -3.93 -2.81 -11.76
N VAL A 193 -3.94 -2.56 -10.45
CA VAL A 193 -4.50 -1.32 -9.89
C VAL A 193 -3.60 -0.16 -10.28
N ASP A 194 -4.19 0.88 -10.86
CA ASP A 194 -3.43 2.06 -11.26
C ASP A 194 -2.78 2.72 -10.04
N THR A 195 -1.62 3.34 -10.27
CA THR A 195 -0.83 3.93 -9.20
C THR A 195 -1.57 5.02 -8.41
N PRO A 196 -2.26 6.00 -9.04
CA PRO A 196 -3.05 6.98 -8.29
C PRO A 196 -4.04 6.35 -7.31
N THR A 197 -4.84 5.38 -7.77
CA THR A 197 -5.80 4.66 -6.92
C THR A 197 -5.09 3.93 -5.78
N ARG A 198 -3.96 3.25 -6.07
CA ARG A 198 -3.16 2.56 -5.07
C ARG A 198 -2.63 3.54 -4.01
N VAL A 199 -2.07 4.68 -4.42
CA VAL A 199 -1.53 5.70 -3.51
C VAL A 199 -2.61 6.29 -2.61
N LEU A 200 -3.82 6.54 -3.13
CA LEU A 200 -4.96 7.02 -2.32
C LEU A 200 -5.43 5.97 -1.30
N GLY A 201 -5.44 4.69 -1.68
CA GLY A 201 -5.72 3.59 -0.75
C GLY A 201 -4.69 3.50 0.37
N LEU A 202 -3.39 3.59 0.04
CA LEU A 202 -2.31 3.62 1.02
C LEU A 202 -2.42 4.83 1.97
N ALA A 203 -2.68 6.02 1.42
CA ALA A 203 -2.88 7.23 2.20
C ALA A 203 -4.08 7.09 3.17
N THR A 204 -5.17 6.44 2.75
CA THR A 204 -6.33 6.20 3.60
C THR A 204 -5.99 5.24 4.75
N ARG A 205 -5.28 4.14 4.46
CA ARG A 205 -4.83 3.19 5.49
C ARG A 205 -3.93 3.86 6.52
N THR A 206 -2.91 4.58 6.04
CA THR A 206 -2.06 5.41 6.90
C THR A 206 -2.93 6.39 7.69
N ALA A 207 -3.89 7.08 7.10
CA ALA A 207 -4.72 8.03 7.85
C ALA A 207 -5.54 7.40 9.00
N LEU A 208 -5.88 6.11 8.92
CA LEU A 208 -6.65 5.41 9.95
C LEU A 208 -5.78 4.81 11.07
N ASP A 209 -4.55 4.40 10.77
CA ASP A 209 -3.64 3.75 11.72
C ASP A 209 -2.19 4.18 11.48
N ALA A 210 -1.54 4.74 12.50
CA ALA A 210 -0.13 5.12 12.43
C ALA A 210 0.81 3.93 12.20
N ALA A 211 0.40 2.73 12.59
CA ALA A 211 1.20 1.52 12.38
C ALA A 211 1.27 1.08 10.91
N GLU A 212 0.49 1.70 10.02
CA GLU A 212 0.47 1.38 8.59
C GLU A 212 1.59 2.05 7.80
N LEU A 213 2.30 3.06 8.35
CA LEU A 213 3.30 3.80 7.57
C LEU A 213 4.42 2.91 6.99
N PRO A 214 5.10 2.03 7.78
CA PRO A 214 6.13 1.16 7.22
C PRO A 214 5.57 0.22 6.14
N LEU A 215 4.39 -0.35 6.38
CA LEU A 215 3.72 -1.25 5.42
C LEU A 215 3.35 -0.50 4.14
N ALA A 216 2.83 0.71 4.25
CA ALA A 216 2.45 1.53 3.13
C ALA A 216 3.67 1.97 2.30
N LEU A 217 4.80 2.26 2.94
CA LEU A 217 6.07 2.53 2.26
C LEU A 217 6.58 1.31 1.49
N ARG A 218 6.51 0.11 2.08
CA ARG A 218 6.87 -1.15 1.40
C ARG A 218 5.96 -1.39 0.20
N GLN A 219 4.64 -1.25 0.36
CA GLN A 219 3.69 -1.42 -0.76
C GLN A 219 3.87 -0.35 -1.86
N LEU A 220 4.29 0.87 -1.50
CA LEU A 220 4.54 1.95 -2.44
C LEU A 220 5.83 1.74 -3.26
N LEU A 221 6.89 1.23 -2.62
CA LEU A 221 8.24 1.12 -3.16
C LEU A 221 8.59 -0.28 -3.67
N GLY A 222 7.71 -1.26 -3.46
CA GLY A 222 7.91 -2.66 -3.81
C GLY A 222 8.82 -3.38 -2.81
N ARG A 223 9.60 -4.34 -3.31
CA ARG A 223 10.52 -5.12 -2.47
C ARG A 223 11.66 -4.22 -1.95
N CYS A 224 11.56 -3.83 -0.68
CA CYS A 224 12.57 -3.08 0.04
C CYS A 224 12.58 -3.48 1.52
N THR A 225 13.70 -3.17 2.17
CA THR A 225 13.85 -3.29 3.63
C THR A 225 13.66 -1.92 4.25
N ILE A 226 12.91 -1.85 5.35
CA ILE A 226 12.62 -0.61 6.06
C ILE A 226 13.20 -0.71 7.47
N HIS A 227 14.08 0.22 7.81
CA HIS A 227 14.69 0.34 9.12
C HIS A 227 14.23 1.63 9.79
N SER A 228 13.54 1.52 10.93
CA SER A 228 13.19 2.66 11.77
C SER A 228 14.27 2.89 12.83
N ILE A 229 14.94 4.04 12.74
CA ILE A 229 15.98 4.47 13.67
C ILE A 229 15.35 5.49 14.65
N PRO A 230 15.16 5.14 15.92
CA PRO A 230 14.56 6.05 16.90
C PRO A 230 15.48 7.22 17.22
N ALA A 231 14.91 8.37 17.56
CA ALA A 231 15.65 9.58 17.95
C ALA A 231 16.59 9.37 19.14
N THR A 232 16.20 8.49 20.06
CA THR A 232 16.99 8.09 21.23
C THR A 232 17.23 6.59 21.21
N THR A 233 18.40 6.18 21.68
CA THR A 233 18.72 4.78 21.94
C THR A 233 17.87 4.27 23.10
N LEU A 234 17.86 2.95 23.31
CA LEU A 234 17.29 2.37 24.51
C LEU A 234 17.89 3.05 25.77
N SER A 235 19.19 3.29 25.85
CA SER A 235 19.80 3.99 27.00
C SER A 235 19.40 5.46 27.19
N GLY A 236 18.47 6.00 26.39
CA GLY A 236 17.97 7.38 26.49
C GLY A 236 18.92 8.42 25.92
N ARG A 237 19.99 7.99 25.25
CA ARG A 237 20.97 8.88 24.61
C ARG A 237 20.49 9.24 23.20
N PRO A 238 20.81 10.43 22.67
CA PRO A 238 20.57 10.73 21.26
C PRO A 238 21.21 9.67 20.36
N ASN A 239 20.47 9.24 19.34
CA ASN A 239 20.95 8.27 18.38
C ASN A 239 21.54 9.00 17.17
N ALA A 240 22.83 8.78 16.91
CA ALA A 240 23.56 9.45 15.83
C ALA A 240 23.00 9.14 14.43
N GLY A 241 22.43 7.95 14.22
CA GLY A 241 21.81 7.56 12.94
C GLY A 241 20.43 8.16 12.70
N ALA A 242 19.86 8.80 13.73
CA ALA A 242 18.50 9.31 13.70
C ALA A 242 18.38 10.72 13.10
N ASP A 243 19.52 11.35 12.78
CA ASP A 243 19.54 12.63 12.09
C ASP A 243 19.30 12.41 10.58
N ALA A 244 18.12 12.84 10.12
CA ALA A 244 17.76 12.89 8.72
C ALA A 244 17.29 14.32 8.38
N PRO A 245 17.83 14.94 7.31
CA PRO A 245 17.41 16.27 6.91
C PRO A 245 15.92 16.30 6.57
N VAL A 246 15.30 17.48 6.73
CA VAL A 246 13.85 17.66 6.48
C VAL A 246 13.47 17.26 5.05
N GLU A 247 14.34 17.53 4.09
CA GLU A 247 14.13 17.18 2.68
C GLU A 247 14.28 15.68 2.39
N GLY A 248 14.87 14.93 3.32
CA GLY A 248 15.35 13.55 3.18
C GLY A 248 16.64 13.45 2.36
N VAL A 249 17.17 12.23 2.26
CA VAL A 249 18.36 11.91 1.44
C VAL A 249 18.03 10.76 0.51
N LEU A 250 18.50 10.84 -0.73
CA LEU A 250 18.39 9.78 -1.73
C LEU A 250 19.80 9.44 -2.26
N GLU A 251 20.24 8.22 -2.03
CA GLU A 251 21.54 7.67 -2.45
C GLU A 251 21.29 6.38 -3.24
N ALA A 252 20.93 6.50 -4.51
CA ALA A 252 20.66 5.39 -5.43
C ALA A 252 19.76 4.30 -4.80
N THR A 253 20.33 3.28 -4.17
CA THR A 253 19.64 2.13 -3.55
C THR A 253 19.15 2.36 -2.11
N VAL A 254 19.46 3.52 -1.52
CA VAL A 254 19.08 3.87 -0.15
C VAL A 254 18.36 5.22 -0.15
N MET A 255 17.24 5.31 0.57
CA MET A 255 16.64 6.60 0.91
C MET A 255 16.47 6.75 2.42
N ARG A 256 16.69 7.96 2.93
CA ARG A 256 16.52 8.30 4.34
C ARG A 256 15.47 9.40 4.45
N LEU A 257 14.43 9.14 5.25
CA LEU A 257 13.30 10.02 5.50
C LEU A 257 13.24 10.36 6.99
N ARG A 258 12.75 11.54 7.35
CA ARG A 258 12.52 11.89 8.75
C ARG A 258 11.30 11.15 9.27
N ASP A 259 11.44 10.47 10.41
CA ASP A 259 10.29 9.79 11.02
C ASP A 259 9.34 10.80 11.69
N PRO A 260 8.02 10.70 11.45
CA PRO A 260 6.99 11.55 12.08
C PRO A 260 7.07 11.64 13.61
N SER A 261 7.46 10.56 14.26
CA SER A 261 7.59 10.46 15.72
C SER A 261 9.02 10.72 16.21
N GLY A 262 9.89 11.25 15.34
CA GLY A 262 11.28 11.59 15.63
C GLY A 262 12.28 10.50 15.22
N GLY A 263 13.45 10.92 14.75
CA GLY A 263 14.48 10.03 14.21
C GLY A 263 14.38 9.86 12.70
N ALA A 264 14.78 8.69 12.18
CA ALA A 264 14.91 8.47 10.75
C ALA A 264 14.32 7.11 10.31
N ILE A 265 13.70 7.08 9.14
CA ILE A 265 13.32 5.87 8.41
C ILE A 265 14.33 5.71 7.27
N THR A 266 15.02 4.57 7.23
CA THR A 266 15.90 4.20 6.13
C THR A 266 15.22 3.11 5.32
N VAL A 267 15.11 3.31 4.01
CA VAL A 267 14.58 2.32 3.07
C VAL A 267 15.71 1.91 2.14
N GLU A 268 15.94 0.61 2.04
CA GLU A 268 17.01 0.04 1.24
C GLU A 268 16.48 -0.97 0.22
N ARG A 269 17.02 -0.92 -0.99
CA ARG A 269 16.74 -1.87 -2.08
C ARG A 269 18.04 -2.20 -2.83
N PRO A 270 18.72 -3.32 -2.50
CA PRO A 270 20.11 -3.57 -2.91
C PRO A 270 20.37 -3.60 -4.42
N TYR A 271 19.38 -4.04 -5.20
CA TYR A 271 19.59 -4.37 -6.63
C TYR A 271 18.95 -3.38 -7.60
N LEU A 272 18.21 -2.39 -7.10
CA LEU A 272 17.45 -1.47 -7.95
C LEU A 272 17.43 -0.06 -7.35
N PRO A 273 18.12 0.92 -7.99
CA PRO A 273 18.10 2.30 -7.53
C PRO A 273 16.67 2.88 -7.47
N PHE A 274 16.41 3.71 -6.49
CA PHE A 274 15.22 4.53 -6.37
C PHE A 274 15.31 5.74 -7.31
N THR A 275 14.18 6.03 -7.96
CA THR A 275 14.00 7.23 -8.76
C THR A 275 13.66 8.44 -7.88
N PRO A 276 13.92 9.67 -8.34
CA PRO A 276 13.45 10.88 -7.66
C PRO A 276 11.92 10.89 -7.44
N THR A 277 11.15 10.29 -8.36
CA THR A 277 9.70 10.16 -8.23
C THR A 277 9.28 9.20 -7.12
N GLU A 278 9.96 8.06 -6.96
CA GLU A 278 9.74 7.14 -5.82
C GLU A 278 10.03 7.85 -4.49
N PHE A 279 11.17 8.55 -4.41
CA PHE A 279 11.53 9.32 -3.22
C PHE A 279 10.50 10.42 -2.89
N ALA A 280 10.05 11.18 -3.89
CA ALA A 280 9.05 12.22 -3.69
C ALA A 280 7.71 11.66 -3.18
N ARG A 281 7.26 10.50 -3.71
CA ARG A 281 6.04 9.83 -3.23
C ARG A 281 6.18 9.33 -1.79
N ALA A 282 7.30 8.69 -1.47
CA ALA A 282 7.57 8.21 -0.12
C ALA A 282 7.61 9.36 0.89
N ARG A 283 8.31 10.45 0.56
CA ARG A 283 8.34 11.66 1.38
C ARG A 283 6.95 12.27 1.58
N ALA A 284 6.14 12.35 0.54
CA ALA A 284 4.77 12.88 0.65
C ALA A 284 3.89 12.03 1.57
N LEU A 285 4.04 10.70 1.54
CA LEU A 285 3.32 9.80 2.44
C LEU A 285 3.76 9.97 3.90
N VAL A 286 5.07 10.10 4.14
CA VAL A 286 5.62 10.38 5.47
C VAL A 286 5.18 11.76 5.99
N GLU A 287 5.15 12.77 5.12
CA GLU A 287 4.67 14.11 5.48
C GLU A 287 3.18 14.12 5.82
N LEU A 288 2.36 13.35 5.08
CA LEU A 288 0.96 13.13 5.41
C LEU A 288 0.81 12.52 6.81
N ASP A 289 1.55 11.46 7.11
CA ASP A 289 1.56 10.82 8.43
C ASP A 289 1.91 11.81 9.54
N ALA A 290 2.98 12.58 9.35
CA ALA A 290 3.43 13.60 10.30
C ALA A 290 2.37 14.68 10.57
N ARG A 291 1.60 15.09 9.55
CA ARG A 291 0.52 16.06 9.71
C ARG A 291 -0.69 15.49 10.45
N LEU A 292 -0.95 14.19 10.30
CA LEU A 292 -2.06 13.52 10.99
C LEU A 292 -1.73 13.18 12.44
N GLY A 293 -0.45 13.00 12.77
CA GLY A 293 0.01 12.68 14.12
C GLY A 293 -0.32 11.24 14.57
N PRO A 294 -0.12 10.89 15.85
CA PRO A 294 -0.40 9.55 16.36
C PRO A 294 -1.90 9.22 16.34
N ARG A 295 -2.27 8.07 15.76
CA ARG A 295 -3.65 7.56 15.72
C ARG A 295 -3.67 6.04 15.71
N VAL A 296 -4.67 5.49 16.37
CA VAL A 296 -4.91 4.04 16.45
C VAL A 296 -6.42 3.78 16.28
N PRO A 297 -6.82 2.72 15.56
CA PRO A 297 -8.23 2.36 15.38
C PRO A 297 -8.96 2.17 16.72
N ARG A 298 -10.17 2.73 16.83
CA ARG A 298 -10.98 2.71 18.06
C ARG A 298 -11.93 1.52 18.19
N SER A 299 -11.84 0.53 17.30
CA SER A 299 -12.69 -0.66 17.36
C SER A 299 -12.45 -1.44 18.65
N GLN A 300 -13.54 -1.90 19.27
CA GLN A 300 -13.53 -2.72 20.47
C GLN A 300 -14.45 -3.91 20.26
N ASP A 301 -13.95 -5.11 20.57
CA ASP A 301 -14.75 -6.33 20.49
C ASP A 301 -14.88 -6.93 21.88
N VAL A 302 -16.12 -7.16 22.30
CA VAL A 302 -16.42 -7.85 23.57
C VAL A 302 -16.44 -9.35 23.32
N LEU A 303 -15.63 -10.09 24.06
CA LEU A 303 -15.54 -11.54 24.00
C LEU A 303 -16.03 -12.15 25.30
N THR A 304 -16.97 -13.08 25.18
CA THR A 304 -17.40 -13.93 26.30
C THR A 304 -16.46 -15.14 26.37
N LEU A 305 -15.65 -15.21 27.42
CA LEU A 305 -14.79 -16.38 27.63
C LEU A 305 -15.62 -17.61 28.00
N PRO A 306 -15.16 -18.84 27.68
CA PRO A 306 -15.85 -20.09 28.02
C PRO A 306 -16.20 -20.22 29.52
N GLU A 307 -15.44 -19.57 30.39
CA GLU A 307 -15.63 -19.55 31.86
C GLU A 307 -16.23 -18.23 32.39
N GLY A 308 -16.98 -17.49 31.56
CA GLY A 308 -18.00 -16.54 32.01
C GLY A 308 -17.55 -15.11 32.38
N LYS A 309 -16.27 -14.77 32.23
CA LYS A 309 -15.85 -13.36 32.31
C LYS A 309 -15.76 -12.76 30.92
N GLU A 310 -16.45 -11.66 30.70
CA GLU A 310 -16.30 -10.86 29.49
C GLU A 310 -14.97 -10.11 29.53
N ILE A 311 -14.27 -10.15 28.40
CA ILE A 311 -13.12 -9.28 28.15
C ILE A 311 -13.42 -8.42 26.93
N THR A 312 -12.85 -7.22 26.90
CA THR A 312 -12.87 -6.34 25.73
C THR A 312 -11.49 -6.36 25.11
N VAL A 313 -11.40 -6.67 23.82
CA VAL A 313 -10.17 -6.59 23.04
C VAL A 313 -10.20 -5.34 22.18
N ARG A 314 -9.12 -4.55 22.24
CA ARG A 314 -8.96 -3.34 21.44
C ARG A 314 -7.50 -3.13 21.06
N ARG A 315 -7.25 -2.25 20.08
CA ARG A 315 -5.90 -1.75 19.84
C ARG A 315 -5.41 -0.93 21.04
N ALA A 316 -4.13 -1.04 21.32
CA ALA A 316 -3.43 -0.33 22.38
C ALA A 316 -2.33 0.56 21.80
N ASP A 317 -2.02 1.63 22.52
CA ASP A 317 -1.01 2.61 22.13
C ASP A 317 -0.24 3.17 23.33
N GLY A 318 0.59 4.20 23.12
CA GLY A 318 1.39 4.81 24.17
C GLY A 318 0.60 5.34 25.37
N SER A 319 -0.70 5.63 25.24
CA SER A 319 -1.56 6.04 26.36
C SER A 319 -1.83 4.90 27.35
N ASP A 320 -1.66 3.65 26.91
CA ASP A 320 -1.84 2.45 27.75
C ASP A 320 -0.62 2.10 28.60
N LEU A 321 0.48 2.86 28.49
CA LEU A 321 1.75 2.54 29.14
C LEU A 321 1.61 2.31 30.66
N ALA A 322 0.88 3.18 31.35
CA ALA A 322 0.66 3.05 32.78
C ALA A 322 -0.13 1.77 33.14
N ALA A 323 -1.16 1.44 32.35
CA ALA A 323 -1.97 0.24 32.57
C ALA A 323 -1.19 -1.05 32.22
N ALA A 324 -0.40 -1.01 31.15
CA ALA A 324 0.50 -2.08 30.74
C ALA A 324 1.56 -2.35 31.81
N ARG A 325 2.15 -1.29 32.39
CA ARG A 325 3.12 -1.41 33.49
C ARG A 325 2.47 -2.02 34.72
N ALA A 326 1.29 -1.54 35.10
CA ALA A 326 0.56 -2.12 36.23
C ALA A 326 0.21 -3.60 36.02
N MET A 327 -0.12 -4.04 34.79
CA MET A 327 -0.30 -5.46 34.46
C MET A 327 1.00 -6.24 34.58
N HIS A 328 2.08 -5.69 34.00
CA HIS A 328 3.40 -6.30 34.03
C HIS A 328 3.88 -6.55 35.47
N ASP A 329 3.72 -5.58 36.36
CA ASP A 329 4.13 -5.69 37.78
C ASP A 329 3.33 -6.75 38.57
N ARG A 330 2.16 -7.18 38.06
CA ARG A 330 1.37 -8.27 38.66
C ARG A 330 1.73 -9.65 38.11
N CYS A 331 2.47 -9.73 37.01
CA CYS A 331 2.85 -11.01 36.41
C CYS A 331 3.94 -11.68 37.25
N SER A 332 3.89 -13.01 37.37
CA SER A 332 4.94 -13.75 38.06
C SER A 332 6.28 -13.72 37.31
N GLU A 333 7.39 -13.92 38.03
CA GLU A 333 8.72 -14.09 37.41
C GLU A 333 8.74 -15.18 36.34
N ARG A 334 7.97 -16.25 36.54
CA ARG A 334 7.81 -17.32 35.55
C ARG A 334 7.16 -16.80 34.27
N THR A 335 6.06 -16.07 34.38
CA THR A 335 5.36 -15.49 33.22
C THR A 335 6.25 -14.50 32.48
N LEU A 336 6.97 -13.64 33.21
CA LEU A 336 7.92 -12.70 32.62
C LEU A 336 9.12 -13.40 31.96
N GLY A 337 9.67 -14.46 32.58
CA GLY A 337 10.78 -15.23 32.03
C GLY A 337 10.43 -16.05 30.78
N LEU A 338 9.15 -16.40 30.59
CA LEU A 338 8.67 -17.02 29.34
C LEU A 338 8.46 -16.00 28.21
N ARG A 339 8.23 -14.73 28.58
CA ARG A 339 8.02 -13.62 27.64
C ARG A 339 9.33 -12.96 27.21
N TYR A 340 10.32 -12.90 28.12
CA TYR A 340 11.58 -12.20 27.91
C TYR A 340 12.76 -13.16 27.99
N HIS A 341 13.56 -13.18 26.92
CA HIS A 341 14.74 -14.04 26.79
C HIS A 341 16.02 -13.38 27.33
N GLY A 342 15.88 -12.49 28.33
CA GLY A 342 16.96 -11.71 28.93
C GLY A 342 16.51 -10.96 30.19
N PRO A 343 17.41 -10.22 30.86
CA PRO A 343 17.09 -9.50 32.09
C PRO A 343 15.93 -8.51 31.89
N VAL A 344 14.92 -8.58 32.76
CA VAL A 344 13.77 -7.66 32.77
C VAL A 344 14.18 -6.33 33.41
N ALA A 345 15.14 -5.64 32.80
CA ALA A 345 15.54 -4.31 33.23
C ALA A 345 14.74 -3.26 32.46
N ASP A 346 14.09 -2.35 33.20
CA ASP A 346 13.38 -1.18 32.67
C ASP A 346 12.15 -1.52 31.80
N ALA A 347 11.11 -2.08 32.46
CA ALA A 347 9.84 -2.43 31.83
C ALA A 347 9.14 -1.24 31.18
N ASP A 348 9.28 -0.03 31.72
CA ASP A 348 8.66 1.18 31.15
C ASP A 348 9.18 1.44 29.74
N ARG A 349 10.50 1.45 29.58
CA ARG A 349 11.11 1.69 28.28
C ARG A 349 10.73 0.62 27.25
N TYR A 350 10.73 -0.63 27.68
CA TYR A 350 10.38 -1.74 26.80
C TYR A 350 8.91 -1.73 26.40
N LEU A 351 7.99 -1.50 27.35
CA LEU A 351 6.56 -1.38 27.05
C LEU A 351 6.26 -0.16 26.19
N ALA A 352 6.96 0.96 26.39
CA ALA A 352 6.83 2.13 25.54
C ALA A 352 7.21 1.84 24.08
N HIS A 353 8.23 1.00 23.86
CA HIS A 353 8.59 0.51 22.53
C HIS A 353 7.47 -0.37 21.94
N LEU A 354 6.98 -1.36 22.67
CA LEU A 354 5.92 -2.26 22.19
C LEU A 354 4.58 -1.56 21.91
N LEU A 355 4.25 -0.53 22.69
CA LEU A 355 3.03 0.27 22.52
C LEU A 355 3.17 1.34 21.45
N SER A 356 4.38 1.56 20.93
CA SER A 356 4.57 2.50 19.84
C SER A 356 4.10 1.88 18.53
N PRO A 357 3.24 2.58 17.76
CA PRO A 357 2.77 2.09 16.46
C PRO A 357 3.91 1.95 15.42
N ARG A 358 5.09 2.51 15.70
CA ARG A 358 6.26 2.45 14.81
C ARG A 358 6.80 1.04 14.62
N PHE A 359 6.73 0.26 15.68
CA PHE A 359 7.35 -1.07 15.71
C PHE A 359 6.34 -2.17 15.46
N GLY A 360 5.06 -1.85 15.31
CA GLY A 360 4.03 -2.88 15.19
C GLY A 360 2.63 -2.45 15.59
N ARG A 361 1.80 -3.45 15.82
CA ARG A 361 0.42 -3.33 16.30
C ARG A 361 0.30 -4.04 17.64
N THR A 362 -0.29 -3.37 18.63
CA THR A 362 -0.57 -3.98 19.92
C THR A 362 -2.07 -4.09 20.17
N LEU A 363 -2.49 -5.24 20.68
CA LEU A 363 -3.81 -5.51 21.22
C LEU A 363 -3.75 -5.58 22.74
N ALA A 364 -4.74 -4.98 23.40
CA ALA A 364 -4.97 -5.12 24.84
C ALA A 364 -6.29 -5.85 25.08
N ALA A 365 -6.28 -6.78 26.03
CA ALA A 365 -7.50 -7.33 26.62
C ALA A 365 -7.75 -6.69 27.99
N THR A 366 -8.93 -6.12 28.17
CA THR A 366 -9.37 -5.52 29.43
C THR A 366 -10.59 -6.25 29.99
N THR A 367 -10.72 -6.28 31.32
CA THR A 367 -11.95 -6.74 31.98
C THR A 367 -13.10 -5.74 31.77
N ALA A 368 -14.32 -6.13 32.14
CA ALA A 368 -15.46 -5.22 32.22
C ALA A 368 -15.22 -3.99 33.12
N SER A 369 -14.31 -4.08 34.09
CA SER A 369 -13.91 -2.95 34.95
C SER A 369 -12.83 -2.05 34.31
N GLY A 370 -12.45 -2.29 33.06
CA GLY A 370 -11.37 -1.58 32.37
C GLY A 370 -9.95 -2.00 32.76
N ARG A 371 -9.79 -3.07 33.57
CA ARG A 371 -8.47 -3.53 34.02
C ARG A 371 -7.78 -4.30 32.92
N LEU A 372 -6.57 -3.89 32.53
CA LEU A 372 -5.75 -4.57 31.52
C LEU A 372 -5.19 -5.88 32.09
N VAL A 373 -5.43 -6.99 31.38
CA VAL A 373 -5.10 -8.37 31.81
C VAL A 373 -4.30 -9.17 30.79
N ALA A 374 -4.24 -8.74 29.54
CA ALA A 374 -3.34 -9.30 28.55
C ALA A 374 -2.93 -8.27 27.50
N LEU A 375 -1.74 -8.48 26.93
CA LEU A 375 -1.22 -7.80 25.76
C LEU A 375 -0.81 -8.81 24.69
N GLY A 376 -1.05 -8.46 23.44
CA GLY A 376 -0.52 -9.16 22.29
C GLY A 376 0.12 -8.17 21.32
N HIS A 377 1.30 -8.50 20.83
CA HIS A 377 2.12 -7.63 19.99
C HIS A 377 2.39 -8.32 18.67
N LEU A 378 2.18 -7.61 17.57
CA LEU A 378 2.63 -7.97 16.23
C LEU A 378 3.69 -6.94 15.85
N LEU A 379 4.95 -7.34 15.75
CA LEU A 379 6.09 -6.45 15.56
C LEU A 379 6.68 -6.59 14.16
N TRP A 380 7.09 -5.48 13.58
CA TRP A 380 7.78 -5.42 12.30
C TRP A 380 9.27 -5.67 12.53
N ASP A 381 9.81 -6.75 11.95
CA ASP A 381 11.25 -7.06 12.01
C ASP A 381 11.81 -7.24 10.60
N GLY A 382 12.26 -6.13 10.00
CA GLY A 382 12.77 -6.13 8.63
C GLY A 382 11.68 -6.51 7.62
N ASP A 383 11.86 -7.66 6.96
CA ASP A 383 10.90 -8.28 6.06
C ASP A 383 10.04 -9.37 6.73
N GLU A 384 10.34 -9.73 7.98
CA GLU A 384 9.61 -10.69 8.79
C GLU A 384 8.69 -9.98 9.80
N THR A 385 7.89 -10.77 10.52
CA THR A 385 6.93 -10.27 11.49
C THR A 385 6.92 -11.16 12.74
N GLU A 386 7.19 -10.56 13.89
CA GLU A 386 7.21 -11.28 15.17
C GLU A 386 5.85 -11.16 15.87
N VAL A 387 5.42 -12.22 16.56
CA VAL A 387 4.30 -12.19 17.48
C VAL A 387 4.72 -12.55 18.90
N ALA A 388 4.25 -11.75 19.86
CA ALA A 388 4.51 -11.98 21.28
C ALA A 388 3.27 -11.71 22.14
N LEU A 389 3.07 -12.53 23.18
CA LEU A 389 1.91 -12.44 24.07
C LEU A 389 2.35 -12.36 25.53
N LEU A 390 1.69 -11.51 26.32
CA LEU A 390 1.83 -11.45 27.77
C LEU A 390 0.44 -11.49 28.40
N ILE A 391 0.19 -12.47 29.26
CA ILE A 391 -1.12 -12.69 29.90
C ILE A 391 -0.89 -12.82 31.40
N GLU A 392 -1.61 -12.02 32.19
CA GLU A 392 -1.59 -12.11 33.65
C GLU A 392 -1.94 -13.54 34.11
N ASP A 393 -1.20 -14.06 35.09
CA ASP A 393 -1.24 -15.45 35.52
C ASP A 393 -2.67 -15.98 35.78
N ASP A 394 -3.52 -15.20 36.47
CA ASP A 394 -4.91 -15.55 36.80
C ASP A 394 -5.84 -15.65 35.58
N TRP A 395 -5.41 -15.11 34.45
CA TRP A 395 -6.15 -15.03 33.19
C TRP A 395 -5.63 -16.00 32.12
N GLN A 396 -4.55 -16.72 32.40
CA GLN A 396 -4.02 -17.75 31.53
C GLN A 396 -4.96 -18.96 31.44
N ARG A 397 -4.82 -19.74 30.37
CA ARG A 397 -5.63 -20.96 30.08
C ARG A 397 -7.14 -20.72 29.95
N ARG A 398 -7.58 -19.47 29.74
CA ARG A 398 -8.98 -19.09 29.48
C ARG A 398 -9.30 -18.82 27.99
N GLY A 399 -8.37 -19.11 27.08
CA GLY A 399 -8.53 -18.86 25.64
C GLY A 399 -8.07 -17.48 25.14
N ILE A 400 -7.73 -16.55 26.04
CA ILE A 400 -7.31 -15.17 25.69
C ILE A 400 -6.11 -15.14 24.75
N GLY A 401 -5.11 -15.99 24.98
CA GLY A 401 -3.91 -16.04 24.14
C GLY A 401 -4.22 -16.45 22.70
N THR A 402 -5.09 -17.44 22.52
CA THR A 402 -5.54 -17.90 21.20
C THR A 402 -6.34 -16.82 20.48
N GLU A 403 -7.23 -16.13 21.19
CA GLU A 403 -8.02 -15.02 20.64
C GLU A 403 -7.15 -13.84 20.19
N LEU A 404 -6.21 -13.42 21.04
CA LEU A 404 -5.27 -12.35 20.68
C LEU A 404 -4.40 -12.78 19.50
N LEU A 405 -3.86 -14.00 19.52
CA LEU A 405 -3.02 -14.53 18.45
C LEU A 405 -3.78 -14.56 17.11
N GLY A 406 -5.00 -15.10 17.07
CA GLY A 406 -5.80 -15.15 15.84
C GLY A 406 -6.05 -13.77 15.24
N ARG A 407 -6.29 -12.76 16.08
CA ARG A 407 -6.47 -11.36 15.64
C ARG A 407 -5.17 -10.74 15.12
N LEU A 408 -4.03 -11.01 15.78
CA LEU A 408 -2.72 -10.54 15.31
C LEU A 408 -2.36 -11.18 13.97
N ILE A 409 -2.68 -12.48 13.78
CA ILE A 409 -2.50 -13.16 12.51
C ILE A 409 -3.39 -12.56 11.41
N ALA A 410 -4.66 -12.26 11.71
CA ALA A 410 -5.52 -11.56 10.75
C ALA A 410 -4.94 -10.20 10.34
N MET A 411 -4.40 -9.44 11.31
CA MET A 411 -3.72 -8.17 11.02
C MET A 411 -2.45 -8.34 10.17
N ALA A 412 -1.70 -9.43 10.35
CA ALA A 412 -0.53 -9.75 9.54
C ALA A 412 -0.92 -10.12 8.10
N VAL A 413 -2.01 -10.88 7.92
CA VAL A 413 -2.56 -11.19 6.60
C VAL A 413 -3.03 -9.92 5.89
N GLU A 414 -3.76 -9.04 6.59
CA GLU A 414 -4.16 -7.72 6.05
C GLU A 414 -2.96 -6.83 5.69
N ALA A 415 -1.86 -6.95 6.43
CA ALA A 415 -0.62 -6.26 6.13
C ALA A 415 0.12 -6.83 4.91
N GLY A 416 -0.24 -8.02 4.45
CA GLY A 416 0.42 -8.74 3.36
C GLY A 416 1.73 -9.40 3.79
N CYS A 417 1.84 -9.83 5.05
CA CYS A 417 2.98 -10.60 5.55
C CYS A 417 2.92 -12.05 5.05
N ASP A 418 4.06 -12.60 4.63
CA ASP A 418 4.17 -13.99 4.15
C ASP A 418 4.24 -15.00 5.31
N SER A 419 4.76 -14.58 6.45
CA SER A 419 4.89 -15.40 7.65
C SER A 419 4.89 -14.56 8.92
N VAL A 420 4.54 -15.20 10.03
CA VAL A 420 4.67 -14.64 11.38
C VAL A 420 5.40 -15.65 12.25
N TYR A 421 6.43 -15.22 12.97
CA TYR A 421 7.18 -16.08 13.88
C TYR A 421 7.01 -15.67 15.34
N ALA A 422 7.20 -16.62 16.24
CA ALA A 422 7.23 -16.40 17.68
C ALA A 422 8.52 -16.98 18.25
N VAL A 423 9.27 -16.17 19.01
CA VAL A 423 10.45 -16.62 19.76
C VAL A 423 10.04 -16.95 21.18
N THR A 424 10.24 -18.20 21.59
CA THR A 424 9.85 -18.66 22.93
C THR A 424 10.84 -19.69 23.50
N GLN A 425 10.68 -20.07 24.77
CA GLN A 425 11.44 -21.19 25.33
C GLN A 425 10.81 -22.51 24.90
N ALA A 426 11.62 -23.54 24.64
CA ALA A 426 11.09 -24.87 24.27
C ALA A 426 10.14 -25.46 25.34
N SER A 427 10.25 -25.02 26.59
CA SER A 427 9.37 -25.40 27.70
C SER A 427 8.01 -24.68 27.72
N ASN A 428 7.82 -23.64 26.89
CA ASN A 428 6.60 -22.85 26.82
C ASN A 428 5.49 -23.56 26.03
N THR A 429 4.93 -24.60 26.64
CA THR A 429 3.84 -25.39 26.04
C THR A 429 2.59 -24.57 25.70
N GLY A 430 2.36 -23.45 26.39
CA GLY A 430 1.24 -22.54 26.12
C GLY A 430 1.36 -21.85 24.76
N MET A 431 2.53 -21.29 24.45
CA MET A 431 2.78 -20.67 23.14
C MET A 431 2.76 -21.70 22.01
N VAL A 432 3.37 -22.87 22.22
CA VAL A 432 3.34 -23.97 21.24
C VAL A 432 1.91 -24.41 20.92
N ALA A 433 1.06 -24.55 21.94
CA ALA A 433 -0.34 -24.91 21.77
C ALA A 433 -1.13 -23.81 21.06
N ALA A 434 -0.89 -22.54 21.39
CA ALA A 434 -1.53 -21.40 20.73
C ALA A 434 -1.17 -21.33 19.24
N MET A 435 0.11 -21.46 18.88
CA MET A 435 0.56 -21.49 17.47
C MET A 435 -0.03 -22.67 16.71
N ARG A 436 -0.06 -23.87 17.30
CA ARG A 436 -0.70 -25.05 16.69
C ARG A 436 -2.20 -24.84 16.47
N GLY A 437 -2.85 -24.14 17.39
CA GLY A 437 -4.28 -23.82 17.32
C GLY A 437 -4.66 -22.93 16.12
N LEU A 438 -3.70 -22.29 15.45
CA LEU A 438 -3.95 -21.52 14.23
C LEU A 438 -4.34 -22.39 13.03
N GLY A 439 -3.99 -23.67 13.03
CA GLY A 439 -4.25 -24.56 11.89
C GLY A 439 -3.45 -24.21 10.62
N LEU A 440 -2.38 -23.42 10.76
CA LEU A 440 -1.48 -23.03 9.68
C LEU A 440 -0.27 -23.97 9.59
N PRO A 441 0.41 -24.05 8.43
CA PRO A 441 1.72 -24.72 8.34
C PRO A 441 2.73 -24.06 9.28
N LEU A 442 3.37 -24.86 10.15
CA LEU A 442 4.35 -24.40 11.14
C LEU A 442 5.72 -25.00 10.89
N ASP A 443 6.74 -24.15 10.88
CA ASP A 443 8.14 -24.53 10.92
C ASP A 443 8.70 -24.31 12.34
N TYR A 444 9.58 -25.22 12.78
CA TYR A 444 10.17 -25.20 14.12
C TYR A 444 11.70 -25.19 14.03
N GLN A 445 12.34 -24.23 14.70
CA GLN A 445 13.79 -24.15 14.83
C GLN A 445 14.15 -24.07 16.32
N ILE A 446 15.14 -24.85 16.75
CA ILE A 446 15.56 -24.92 18.15
C ILE A 446 17.06 -24.67 18.23
N GLU A 447 17.46 -23.65 18.99
CA GLU A 447 18.85 -23.33 19.28
C GLU A 447 19.00 -22.98 20.76
N GLU A 448 19.92 -23.67 21.45
CA GLU A 448 20.30 -23.39 22.86
C GLU A 448 19.12 -23.27 23.84
N GLY A 449 18.02 -24.01 23.61
CA GLY A 449 16.82 -23.99 24.47
C GLY A 449 15.77 -22.93 24.08
N THR A 450 16.11 -22.06 23.12
CA THR A 450 15.17 -21.18 22.43
C THR A 450 14.50 -21.93 21.29
N LEU A 451 13.20 -21.72 21.13
CA LEU A 451 12.34 -22.27 20.11
C LEU A 451 11.75 -21.12 19.29
N VAL A 452 12.03 -21.11 17.99
CA VAL A 452 11.36 -20.25 17.01
C VAL A 452 10.28 -21.06 16.31
N ILE A 453 9.05 -20.57 16.34
CA ILE A 453 7.90 -21.18 15.66
C ILE A 453 7.43 -20.21 14.58
N THR A 454 7.50 -20.61 13.31
CA THR A 454 7.10 -19.77 12.19
C THR A 454 5.82 -20.31 11.57
N ALA A 455 4.76 -19.50 11.57
CA ALA A 455 3.52 -19.78 10.86
C ALA A 455 3.56 -19.16 9.46
N ARG A 456 3.37 -19.99 8.43
CA ARG A 456 3.26 -19.50 7.06
C ARG A 456 1.84 -19.02 6.81
N LEU A 457 1.72 -17.75 6.43
CA LEU A 457 0.46 -17.13 6.07
C LEU A 457 0.30 -17.40 4.59
N ASP A 458 -0.43 -18.47 4.23
CA ASP A 458 -0.72 -18.72 2.82
C ASP A 458 -1.34 -17.44 2.24
N ALA A 459 -0.66 -16.84 1.28
CA ALA A 459 -1.12 -15.70 0.49
C ALA A 459 -2.32 -16.14 -0.36
N THR A 460 -3.42 -16.49 0.28
CA THR A 460 -4.70 -16.69 -0.36
C THR A 460 -5.22 -15.29 -0.64
N PRO A 461 -5.49 -14.92 -1.90
CA PRO A 461 -5.91 -13.57 -2.24
C PRO A 461 -7.21 -13.24 -1.50
N VAL A 462 -7.09 -12.40 -0.47
CA VAL A 462 -8.24 -11.84 0.23
C VAL A 462 -8.88 -10.84 -0.72
N VAL A 463 -9.98 -11.24 -1.34
CA VAL A 463 -10.91 -10.28 -1.97
C VAL A 463 -11.34 -9.34 -0.84
N SER A 464 -10.84 -8.10 -0.88
CA SER A 464 -11.23 -7.04 0.02
C SER A 464 -12.75 -6.83 -0.12
N ARG A 465 -13.54 -7.44 0.76
CA ARG A 465 -14.94 -7.08 0.91
C ARG A 465 -14.95 -5.79 1.73
N VAL A 466 -15.18 -4.69 1.02
CA VAL A 466 -15.42 -3.38 1.63
C VAL A 466 -16.58 -3.52 2.65
N PRO A 467 -16.51 -2.89 3.85
CA PRO A 467 -17.51 -3.07 4.92
C PRO A 467 -18.93 -2.51 4.67
N TYR A 468 -19.36 -2.30 3.41
CA TYR A 468 -20.70 -1.78 3.10
C TYR A 468 -21.48 -2.70 2.13
N GLU A 469 -21.51 -3.99 2.41
CA GLU A 469 -22.63 -4.84 1.95
C GLU A 469 -23.59 -5.05 3.11
N LEU A 470 -24.54 -4.11 3.25
CA LEU A 470 -25.76 -4.40 3.99
C LEU A 470 -26.46 -5.60 3.33
N PRO A 471 -27.01 -6.57 4.09
CA PRO A 471 -27.77 -7.66 3.50
C PRO A 471 -28.90 -7.08 2.64
N ARG A 472 -28.91 -7.39 1.35
CA ARG A 472 -30.11 -7.21 0.53
C ARG A 472 -31.20 -8.06 1.18
N ALA A 473 -32.13 -7.41 1.88
CA ALA A 473 -33.37 -8.04 2.26
C ALA A 473 -34.07 -8.49 0.97
N GLU A 474 -34.13 -9.81 0.76
CA GLU A 474 -35.07 -10.41 -0.18
C GLU A 474 -36.48 -10.08 0.32
N GLN A 475 -37.10 -9.04 -0.26
CA GLN A 475 -38.53 -8.87 -0.16
C GLN A 475 -39.19 -9.70 -1.27
N PRO A 476 -40.05 -10.68 -0.93
CA PRO A 476 -40.85 -11.37 -1.93
C PRO A 476 -41.91 -10.41 -2.47
N TYR A 477 -41.81 -10.06 -3.74
CA TYR A 477 -42.84 -9.26 -4.42
C TYR A 477 -44.14 -10.06 -4.50
N GLY A 478 -45.19 -9.49 -3.92
CA GLY A 478 -46.49 -10.12 -3.74
C GLY A 478 -47.24 -10.43 -5.04
N GLN A 479 -48.08 -11.46 -4.91
CA GLN A 479 -49.17 -11.81 -5.82
C GLN A 479 -50.01 -10.58 -6.18
N ARG A 480 -50.09 -10.26 -7.47
CA ARG A 480 -51.17 -9.43 -8.01
C ARG A 480 -52.35 -10.34 -8.34
N ASN A 481 -53.39 -10.25 -7.53
CA ASN A 481 -54.74 -10.73 -7.86
C ASN A 481 -55.21 -10.05 -9.16
N HIS A 482 -55.57 -10.86 -10.16
CA HIS A 482 -56.44 -10.46 -11.27
C HIS A 482 -57.88 -10.79 -10.89
N GLY A 483 -58.75 -9.78 -10.90
CA GLY A 483 -60.16 -9.93 -10.57
C GLY A 483 -61.00 -8.74 -10.99
N ARG A 484 -61.13 -8.53 -12.31
CA ARG A 484 -62.37 -8.25 -13.07
C ARG A 484 -62.05 -7.59 -14.40
#